data_AF-A0ABD1KK68-F1
#
_entry.id   AF-A0ABD1KK68-F1
#
_cell.length_a   1.000
_cell.length_b   1.000
_cell.length_c   1.000
_cell.angle_alpha   90.00
_cell.angle_beta   90.00
_cell.angle_gamma   90.00
#
_symmetry.space_group_name_H-M   'P 1'
#
loop_
_entity.id
_entity.type
_entity.pdbx_description
1 polymer ?
#
loop_
_entity_poly.entity_id
_entity_poly.type
_entity_poly.pdbx_seq_one_letter_code
_entity_poly.pdbx_strand_id
1 'polypeptide(L)'
;MASDSAADIDQEFQEWKVKFGKTYSSPEEEARRKTIWVATRTRVLAHNTRAEQGLETYTQAVNHFADMKPEEVCCCGGKSRRQCGTDTDGETQHDH
;
A
#
# COMPACT_ATOMS: atom_id res chain seq x y z
N MET A 1 8.00 12.86 18.11
CA MET A 1 6.96 12.00 17.50
C MET A 1 7.32 11.91 16.02
N ALA A 2 7.71 10.74 15.52
CA ALA A 2 8.23 10.60 14.16
C ALA A 2 7.12 10.90 13.14
N SER A 3 7.16 12.09 12.54
CA SER A 3 6.29 12.47 11.43
C SER A 3 6.79 11.79 10.17
N ASP A 4 6.34 10.57 9.94
CA ASP A 4 6.54 9.82 8.70
C ASP A 4 5.75 10.53 7.58
N SER A 5 6.37 11.56 7.00
CA SER A 5 5.76 12.42 5.97
C SER A 5 5.99 11.79 4.60
N ALA A 6 5.10 12.02 3.64
CA ALA A 6 5.19 11.40 2.31
C ALA A 6 6.55 11.59 1.59
N ALA A 7 7.31 12.63 1.97
CA ALA A 7 8.67 12.89 1.50
C ALA A 7 9.71 11.89 2.06
N ASP A 8 9.60 11.49 3.33
CA ASP A 8 10.48 10.52 3.98
C ASP A 8 10.30 9.13 3.35
N ILE A 9 9.05 8.74 3.16
CA ILE A 9 8.65 7.54 2.41
C ILE A 9 9.19 7.55 0.98
N ASP A 10 9.18 8.71 0.31
CA ASP A 10 9.74 8.82 -1.03
C ASP A 10 11.26 8.63 -1.01
N GLN A 11 11.95 9.28 -0.06
CA GLN A 11 13.39 9.15 0.10
C GLN A 11 13.81 7.71 0.38
N GLU A 12 13.19 7.04 1.36
CA GLU A 12 13.48 5.63 1.65
C GLU A 12 13.19 4.72 0.45
N PHE A 13 12.13 5.01 -0.32
CA PHE A 13 11.83 4.26 -1.53
C PHE A 13 12.90 4.45 -2.62
N GLN A 14 13.42 5.67 -2.80
CA GLN A 14 14.55 5.90 -3.70
C GLN A 14 15.82 5.20 -3.22
N GLU A 15 16.14 5.28 -1.92
CA GLU A 15 17.28 4.59 -1.33
C GLU A 15 17.17 3.07 -1.51
N TRP A 16 15.97 2.50 -1.28
CA TRP A 16 15.68 1.09 -1.52
C TRP A 16 15.86 0.73 -3.00
N LYS A 17 15.35 1.55 -3.93
CA LYS A 17 15.55 1.32 -5.37
C LYS A 17 17.02 1.29 -5.74
N VAL A 18 17.82 2.25 -5.25
CA VAL A 18 19.26 2.31 -5.50
C VAL A 18 19.98 1.10 -4.89
N LYS A 19 19.63 0.75 -3.65
CA LYS A 19 20.22 -0.39 -2.92
C LYS A 19 20.00 -1.72 -3.63
N PHE A 20 18.85 -1.91 -4.28
CA PHE A 20 18.50 -3.14 -4.99
C PHE A 20 18.60 -3.02 -6.53
N GLY A 21 19.03 -1.87 -7.06
CA GLY A 21 19.13 -1.62 -8.50
C GLY A 21 17.79 -1.65 -9.25
N LYS A 22 16.67 -1.33 -8.59
CA LYS A 22 15.32 -1.37 -9.18
C LYS A 22 15.08 -0.15 -10.06
N THR A 23 14.72 -0.38 -11.32
CA THR A 23 14.34 0.65 -12.28
C THR A 23 12.96 0.34 -12.85
N TYR A 24 12.09 1.35 -12.87
CA TYR A 24 10.74 1.25 -13.41
C TYR A 24 10.65 2.10 -14.67
N SER A 25 10.03 1.55 -15.72
CA SER A 25 9.94 2.21 -17.03
C SER A 25 8.81 3.24 -17.10
N SER A 26 7.88 3.25 -16.14
CA SER A 26 6.69 4.10 -16.18
C SER A 26 6.33 4.65 -14.80
N PRO A 27 5.87 5.91 -14.72
CA PRO A 27 5.49 6.52 -13.44
C PRO A 27 4.25 5.84 -12.82
N GLU A 28 3.35 5.29 -13.63
CA GLU A 28 2.21 4.51 -13.15
C GLU A 28 2.66 3.22 -12.44
N GLU A 29 3.62 2.51 -13.03
CA GLU A 29 4.20 1.30 -12.41
C GLU A 29 4.95 1.66 -11.13
N GLU A 30 5.72 2.76 -11.13
CA GLU A 30 6.40 3.25 -9.93
C GLU A 30 5.41 3.57 -8.81
N ALA A 31 4.30 4.26 -9.11
CA ALA A 31 3.27 4.57 -8.13
C ALA A 31 2.64 3.29 -7.54
N ARG A 32 2.30 2.31 -8.39
CA ARG A 32 1.77 1.01 -7.93
C ARG A 32 2.78 0.29 -7.03
N ARG A 33 4.05 0.24 -7.42
CA ARG A 33 5.14 -0.40 -6.67
C ARG A 33 5.40 0.30 -5.36
N LYS A 34 5.35 1.63 -5.35
CA LYS A 34 5.47 2.44 -4.13
C LYS A 34 4.34 2.11 -3.14
N THR A 35 3.09 1.98 -3.58
CA THR A 35 1.99 1.56 -2.70
C THR A 35 2.23 0.19 -2.06
N ILE A 36 2.80 -0.77 -2.80
CA ILE A 36 3.16 -2.11 -2.29
C ILE A 36 4.24 -2.01 -1.23
N TRP A 37 5.26 -1.24 -1.54
CA TRP A 37 6.42 -1.05 -0.68
C TRP A 37 6.02 -0.40 0.65
N VAL A 38 5.17 0.63 0.60
CA VAL A 38 4.62 1.28 1.80
C VAL A 38 3.82 0.28 2.64
N ALA A 39 2.93 -0.50 2.02
CA ALA A 39 2.15 -1.50 2.75
C ALA A 39 3.04 -2.57 3.42
N THR A 40 4.10 -3.00 2.73
CA THR A 40 5.09 -3.94 3.30
C THR A 40 5.82 -3.31 4.48
N ARG A 41 6.27 -2.07 4.36
CA ARG A 41 6.92 -1.32 5.45
C ARG A 41 6.01 -1.24 6.67
N THR A 42 4.73 -0.90 6.49
CA THR A 42 3.75 -0.86 7.60
C THR A 42 3.60 -2.22 8.27
N ARG A 43 3.53 -3.31 7.52
CA ARG A 43 3.45 -4.68 8.09
C ARG A 43 4.70 -5.05 8.88
N VAL A 44 5.86 -4.72 8.34
CA VAL A 44 7.16 -4.93 9.01
C VAL A 44 7.23 -4.15 10.31
N LEU A 45 6.86 -2.87 10.30
CA LEU A 45 6.83 -2.03 11.50
C LEU A 45 5.89 -2.61 12.56
N ALA A 46 4.67 -2.98 12.18
CA ALA A 46 3.70 -3.60 13.10
C ALA A 46 4.22 -4.92 13.68
N HIS A 47 4.90 -5.74 12.88
CA HIS A 47 5.52 -6.97 13.37
C HIS A 47 6.68 -6.69 14.32
N ASN A 48 7.54 -5.72 14.01
CA ASN A 48 8.66 -5.35 14.88
C ASN A 48 8.18 -4.80 16.22
N THR A 49 7.13 -3.98 16.25
CA THR A 49 6.51 -3.53 17.51
C THR A 49 6.01 -4.71 18.35
N ARG A 50 5.45 -5.76 17.73
CA ARG A 50 5.04 -6.98 18.44
C ARG A 50 6.25 -7.79 18.92
N ALA A 51 7.32 -7.85 18.14
CA ALA A 51 8.57 -8.51 18.53
C ALA A 51 9.23 -7.80 19.73
N GLU A 52 9.23 -6.47 19.76
CA GLU A 52 9.72 -5.68 20.90
C GLU A 52 8.88 -5.91 22.17
N GLN A 53 7.59 -6.20 22.03
CA GLN A 53 6.72 -6.60 23.12
C GLN A 53 6.91 -8.07 23.55
N GLY A 54 7.82 -8.81 22.90
CA GLY A 54 8.07 -10.23 23.15
C GLY A 54 6.97 -11.15 22.61
N LEU A 55 6.07 -10.67 21.76
CA LEU A 55 5.00 -11.46 21.13
C LEU A 55 5.48 -12.22 19.89
N GLU A 56 6.64 -11.87 19.35
CA GLU A 56 7.25 -12.49 18.18
C GLU A 56 8.73 -12.76 18.46
N THR A 57 9.27 -13.85 17.90
CA THR A 57 10.64 -14.30 18.13
C THR A 57 11.63 -13.81 17.08
N TYR A 58 11.14 -13.13 16.04
CA TYR A 58 11.93 -12.63 14.93
C TYR A 58 11.50 -11.22 14.57
N THR A 59 12.42 -10.45 14.01
CA THR A 59 12.15 -9.13 13.44
C THR A 59 12.09 -9.23 11.93
N GLN A 60 11.30 -8.35 11.32
CA GLN A 60 11.21 -8.23 9.88
C GLN A 60 11.91 -6.95 9.42
N ALA A 61 12.36 -6.94 8.17
CA ALA A 61 12.95 -5.80 7.52
C ALA A 61 12.44 -5.69 6.09
N VAL A 62 12.37 -4.47 5.57
CA VAL A 62 12.01 -4.22 4.16
C VAL A 62 13.12 -4.83 3.29
N ASN A 63 12.79 -5.93 2.61
CA ASN A 63 13.73 -6.69 1.79
C ASN A 63 13.47 -6.45 0.28
N HIS A 64 14.19 -7.16 -0.59
CA HIS A 64 14.03 -7.02 -2.04
C HIS A 64 12.67 -7.50 -2.58
N PHE A 65 11.91 -8.24 -1.75
CA PHE A 65 10.54 -8.68 -2.02
C PHE A 65 9.49 -7.66 -1.58
N ALA A 66 9.91 -6.48 -1.09
CA ALA A 66 8.98 -5.45 -0.65
C ALA A 66 8.12 -4.87 -1.79
N ASP A 67 8.44 -5.15 -3.06
CA ASP A 67 7.63 -4.83 -4.23
C ASP A 67 6.76 -6.01 -4.72
N MET A 68 6.81 -7.16 -4.05
CA MET A 68 5.99 -8.33 -4.34
C MET A 68 4.79 -8.36 -3.37
N LYS A 69 3.58 -8.15 -3.91
CA LYS A 69 2.35 -8.37 -3.16
C LYS A 69 2.03 -9.86 -3.08
N PRO A 70 1.43 -10.33 -1.97
CA PRO A 70 0.57 -11.52 -1.99
C PRO A 70 -0.82 -11.26 -2.63
N GLU A 71 -1.19 -10.00 -2.91
CA GLU A 71 -2.53 -9.60 -3.40
C GLU A 71 -2.78 -9.71 -4.92
N GLU A 72 -2.02 -10.51 -5.69
CA GLU A 72 -2.59 -11.08 -6.93
C GLU A 72 -3.73 -12.10 -6.63
N VAL A 73 -4.07 -12.32 -5.35
CA VAL A 73 -5.19 -13.17 -4.91
C VAL A 73 -6.55 -12.44 -4.87
N CYS A 74 -6.62 -11.11 -5.01
CA CYS A 74 -7.92 -10.42 -4.95
C CYS A 74 -8.29 -9.58 -6.18
N CYS A 75 -8.21 -10.19 -7.37
CA CYS A 75 -9.16 -9.87 -8.45
C CYS A 75 -10.45 -10.73 -8.37
N CYS A 76 -10.48 -11.74 -7.48
CA CYS A 76 -11.60 -12.68 -7.35
C CYS A 76 -11.91 -13.16 -5.90
N GLY A 77 -11.41 -12.50 -4.86
CA GLY A 77 -11.51 -12.99 -3.47
C GLY A 77 -12.73 -12.53 -2.66
N GLY A 78 -13.74 -11.90 -3.27
CA GLY A 78 -14.90 -11.39 -2.53
C GLY A 78 -15.80 -10.51 -3.38
N LYS A 79 -16.23 -11.00 -4.55
CA LYS A 79 -17.27 -10.36 -5.33
C LYS A 79 -18.62 -10.55 -4.62
N SER A 80 -18.87 -9.81 -3.55
CA SER A 80 -20.24 -9.43 -3.22
C SER A 80 -20.55 -8.20 -4.06
N ARG A 81 -21.03 -8.45 -5.28
CA ARG A 81 -21.72 -7.47 -6.11
C ARG A 81 -22.90 -6.92 -5.32
N ARG A 82 -22.81 -5.67 -4.85
CA ARG A 82 -23.87 -4.74 -4.38
C ARG A 82 -23.18 -3.74 -3.43
N GLN A 83 -23.05 -2.44 -3.64
CA GLN A 83 -23.51 -1.47 -4.64
C GLN A 83 -22.62 -0.23 -4.37
N CYS A 84 -21.74 0.22 -5.27
CA CYS A 84 -21.41 1.64 -5.28
C CYS A 84 -22.56 2.31 -6.05
N GLY A 85 -23.54 2.84 -5.32
CA GLY A 85 -24.56 3.70 -5.91
C GLY A 85 -23.91 5.04 -6.19
N THR A 86 -23.32 5.19 -7.36
CA THR A 86 -23.35 6.47 -8.07
C THR A 86 -24.77 6.63 -8.58
N ASP A 87 -25.39 7.80 -8.39
CA ASP A 87 -26.38 8.44 -9.27
C ASP A 87 -26.76 9.77 -8.57
N THR A 88 -25.99 10.83 -8.79
CA THR A 88 -26.31 11.98 -9.67
C THR A 88 -27.43 12.88 -9.14
N ASP A 89 -27.04 14.08 -8.69
CA ASP A 89 -27.88 15.29 -8.70
C ASP A 89 -28.51 15.48 -10.10
N GLY A 90 -29.84 15.62 -10.16
CA GLY A 90 -30.58 15.88 -11.40
C GLY A 90 -32.11 15.82 -11.25
N GLU A 91 -32.71 16.98 -10.93
CA GLU A 91 -33.96 17.57 -11.47
C GLU A 91 -35.15 16.69 -11.93
N THR A 92 -36.36 16.95 -11.42
CA THR A 92 -37.61 17.24 -12.19
C THR A 92 -38.85 17.39 -11.27
N GLN A 93 -39.63 18.44 -11.54
CA GLN A 93 -40.89 18.89 -10.91
C GLN A 93 -42.11 18.05 -11.34
N HIS A 94 -43.05 17.74 -10.43
CA HIS A 94 -44.44 17.39 -10.78
C HIS A 94 -45.41 18.01 -9.76
N ASP A 95 -46.25 18.88 -10.31
CA ASP A 95 -47.38 19.66 -9.82
C ASP A 95 -48.50 18.83 -9.14
N HIS A 96 -49.28 19.47 -8.25
CA HIS A 96 -50.65 19.10 -7.84
C HIS A 96 -51.45 20.36 -7.55
#